data_AF-A0A961H6C1-F1
#
_entry.id   AF-A0A961H6C1-F1
#
_cell.length_a   1.000
_cell.length_b   1.000
_cell.length_c   1.000
_cell.angle_alpha   90.00
_cell.angle_beta   90.00
_cell.angle_gamma   90.00
#
_symmetry.space_group_name_H-M   'P 1'
#
loop_
_entity.id
_entity.type
_entity.pdbx_description
1 polymer ?
#
loop_
_entity_poly.entity_id
_entity_poly.type
_entity_poly.pdbx_seq_one_letter_code
_entity_poly.pdbx_strand_id
1 'polypeptide(L)'
;MTVIYEIQVLQVDRPGWLADLRQAVAQELLDIGMHSSVDVAVTETATPGGPAPSVGVVLVGPQTKGDGAIADGIQEATAAGMVLIPVVDDLTTFDNQVPVGLARLNGFEWVGANPAQRLARLLLEELGIEDRDRRVFISHRRSDGLGAAEQLHDHLSHHRFVPFIDRFAIPKGADVQDHIADGLEQHAFLLLLETPDAYLSEWVFLEVDYALSHTMGTIIVSWPGNPTPLPGSAGIPRIILDPSDLTTDDHGFDVLTEAALDRLIRKIEAAHAHGIVRRRRMLVCSVEDAARAKQGTSVALKDWTLDIDGPQGRTIVAIAPRLPSAGDLQRLDQTRAAIDADAEALLVHATRHLRESDLEHLRWVTGDRNLDLLPENAIGGHW
;
A
#
# COMPACT_ATOMS: atom_id res chain seq x y z
N MET A 1 8.93 -15.17 9.05
CA MET A 1 8.82 -14.35 10.27
C MET A 1 7.82 -13.23 10.01
N THR A 2 7.09 -12.75 11.03
CA THR A 2 6.17 -11.61 10.90
C THR A 2 6.97 -10.33 11.02
N VAL A 3 6.75 -9.35 10.13
CA VAL A 3 7.39 -8.03 10.26
C VAL A 3 6.66 -7.27 11.35
N ILE A 4 7.42 -6.71 12.30
CA ILE A 4 6.88 -6.00 13.46
C ILE A 4 7.06 -4.50 13.20
N TYR A 5 5.96 -3.76 13.24
CA TYR A 5 5.91 -2.31 13.23
C TYR A 5 5.48 -1.80 14.61
N GLU A 6 5.79 -0.55 14.93
CA GLU A 6 5.45 0.06 16.22
C GLU A 6 4.65 1.36 16.03
N ILE A 7 3.59 1.51 16.82
CA ILE A 7 2.90 2.78 17.04
C ILE A 7 3.22 3.18 18.48
N GLN A 8 4.13 4.14 18.63
CA GLN A 8 4.48 4.69 19.94
C GLN A 8 3.43 5.72 20.36
N VAL A 9 2.82 5.54 21.52
CA VAL A 9 1.76 6.41 22.04
C VAL A 9 2.25 7.19 23.25
N LEU A 10 2.24 8.51 23.15
CA LEU A 10 2.49 9.43 24.25
C LEU A 10 1.14 9.94 24.78
N GLN A 11 0.80 9.62 26.01
CA GLN A 11 -0.45 10.04 26.66
C GLN A 11 -0.28 10.12 28.18
N VAL A 12 -1.09 10.96 28.85
CA VAL A 12 -1.12 11.07 30.32
C VAL A 12 -2.53 10.83 30.89
N ASP A 13 -3.57 11.21 30.17
CA ASP A 13 -4.97 11.23 30.62
C ASP A 13 -5.96 10.67 29.56
N ARG A 14 -5.46 9.90 28.60
CA ARG A 14 -6.23 9.29 27.50
C ARG A 14 -6.13 7.75 27.43
N PRO A 15 -6.21 6.98 28.53
CA PRO A 15 -6.13 5.52 28.47
C PRO A 15 -7.28 4.88 27.68
N GLY A 16 -8.46 5.53 27.64
CA GLY A 16 -9.59 5.08 26.84
C GLY A 16 -9.32 5.17 25.33
N TRP A 17 -8.79 6.30 24.86
CA TRP A 17 -8.43 6.46 23.44
C TRP A 17 -7.31 5.52 23.01
N LEU A 18 -6.35 5.25 23.90
CA LEU A 18 -5.33 4.25 23.65
C LEU A 18 -5.93 2.84 23.48
N ALA A 19 -6.89 2.45 24.34
CA ALA A 19 -7.57 1.17 24.22
C ALA A 19 -8.38 1.08 22.92
N ASP A 20 -9.11 2.15 22.57
CA ASP A 20 -9.86 2.24 21.32
C ASP A 20 -8.93 2.16 20.10
N LEU A 21 -7.79 2.85 20.14
CA LEU A 21 -6.79 2.80 19.07
C LEU A 21 -6.18 1.41 18.91
N ARG A 22 -5.84 0.73 20.01
CA ARG A 22 -5.35 -0.66 19.98
C ARG A 22 -6.35 -1.58 19.30
N GLN A 23 -7.63 -1.49 19.68
CA GLN A 23 -8.68 -2.28 19.07
C GLN A 23 -8.87 -1.92 17.59
N ALA A 24 -8.84 -0.62 17.25
CA ALA A 24 -8.97 -0.16 15.89
C ALA A 24 -7.83 -0.65 14.98
N VAL A 25 -6.56 -0.56 15.41
CA VAL A 25 -5.42 -1.07 14.64
C VAL A 25 -5.55 -2.57 14.40
N ALA A 26 -5.89 -3.34 15.43
CA ALA A 26 -6.10 -4.78 15.28
C ALA A 26 -7.26 -5.11 14.32
N GLN A 27 -8.36 -4.36 14.40
CA GLN A 27 -9.51 -4.53 13.54
C GLN A 27 -9.21 -4.13 12.09
N GLU A 28 -8.53 -3.02 11.85
CA GLU A 28 -8.14 -2.60 10.49
C GLU A 28 -7.21 -3.65 9.88
N LEU A 29 -6.20 -4.17 10.61
CA LEU A 29 -5.35 -5.27 10.14
C LEU A 29 -6.15 -6.55 9.83
N LEU A 30 -7.23 -6.83 10.55
CA LEU A 30 -8.15 -7.93 10.22
C LEU A 30 -8.93 -7.64 8.95
N ASP A 31 -9.50 -6.43 8.84
CA ASP A 31 -10.35 -5.99 7.74
C ASP A 31 -9.58 -5.95 6.41
N ILE A 32 -8.33 -5.49 6.42
CA ILE A 32 -7.44 -5.53 5.25
C ILE A 32 -6.73 -6.88 5.07
N GLY A 33 -7.04 -7.88 5.90
CA GLY A 33 -6.49 -9.24 5.80
C GLY A 33 -5.00 -9.36 6.11
N MET A 34 -4.42 -8.41 6.84
CA MET A 34 -2.98 -8.28 7.12
C MET A 34 -2.52 -8.88 8.45
N HIS A 35 -3.45 -9.18 9.37
CA HIS A 35 -3.20 -9.73 10.72
C HIS A 35 -2.32 -10.99 10.80
N SER A 36 -2.12 -11.72 9.69
CA SER A 36 -1.27 -12.93 9.65
C SER A 36 0.12 -12.68 9.07
N SER A 37 0.33 -11.50 8.46
CA SER A 37 1.54 -11.18 7.70
C SER A 37 2.35 -10.03 8.30
N VAL A 38 1.67 -9.13 9.03
CA VAL A 38 2.25 -7.96 9.70
C VAL A 38 1.72 -7.92 11.13
N ASP A 39 2.59 -7.56 12.07
CA ASP A 39 2.24 -7.27 13.45
C ASP A 39 2.50 -5.80 13.74
N VAL A 40 1.58 -5.12 14.42
CA VAL A 40 1.70 -3.70 14.76
C VAL A 40 1.50 -3.53 16.26
N ALA A 41 2.60 -3.26 16.97
CA ALA A 41 2.58 -3.06 18.41
C ALA A 41 2.18 -1.61 18.74
N VAL A 42 1.05 -1.42 19.43
CA VAL A 42 0.62 -0.10 19.94
C VAL A 42 1.02 0.03 21.42
N THR A 43 2.10 0.75 21.69
CA THR A 43 2.81 0.76 22.98
C THR A 43 3.04 2.17 23.52
N GLU A 44 3.02 2.34 24.84
CA GLU A 44 3.36 3.61 25.50
C GLU A 44 4.85 3.73 25.83
N THR A 45 5.52 2.59 26.01
CA THR A 45 6.96 2.51 26.13
C THR A 45 7.57 2.50 24.75
N ALA A 46 8.46 3.46 24.47
CA ALA A 46 9.39 3.36 23.37
C ALA A 46 10.14 2.03 23.48
N THR A 47 10.37 1.35 22.36
CA THR A 47 11.52 0.43 22.26
C THR A 47 12.72 1.28 21.83
N PRO A 48 13.55 1.82 22.76
CA PRO A 48 14.62 2.74 22.36
C PRO A 48 15.63 1.94 21.53
N GLY A 49 15.78 2.28 20.25
CA GLY A 49 16.74 1.64 19.35
C GLY A 49 16.37 0.23 18.87
N GLY A 50 15.09 -0.16 18.91
CA GLY A 50 14.63 -1.38 18.25
C GLY A 50 14.66 -1.26 16.72
N PRO A 51 14.91 -2.34 15.97
CA PRO A 51 14.95 -2.35 14.50
C PRO A 51 13.55 -2.28 13.83
N ALA A 52 12.50 -1.89 14.56
CA ALA A 52 11.13 -1.91 14.05
C ALA A 52 10.78 -0.54 13.41
N PRO A 53 10.10 -0.50 12.25
CA PRO A 53 9.61 0.76 11.71
C PRO A 53 8.49 1.34 12.58
N SER A 54 8.60 2.64 12.91
CA SER A 54 7.76 3.26 13.93
C SER A 54 7.14 4.59 13.51
N VAL A 55 5.93 4.86 14.03
CA VAL A 55 5.26 6.17 13.99
C VAL A 55 4.78 6.53 15.40
N GLY A 56 4.83 7.81 15.75
CA GLY A 56 4.40 8.28 17.06
C GLY A 56 3.06 9.02 17.02
N VAL A 57 2.26 8.80 18.07
CA VAL A 57 0.97 9.44 18.30
C VAL A 57 1.01 10.12 19.65
N VAL A 58 0.56 11.36 19.72
CA VAL A 58 0.40 12.07 21.00
C VAL A 58 -1.08 12.28 21.24
N LEU A 59 -1.67 11.51 22.16
CA LEU A 59 -3.07 11.63 22.54
C LEU A 59 -3.20 12.78 23.54
N VAL A 60 -3.62 13.95 23.05
CA VAL A 60 -3.64 15.20 23.80
C VAL A 60 -4.89 15.25 24.68
N GLY A 61 -4.68 15.32 25.99
CA GLY A 61 -5.69 15.68 26.97
C GLY A 61 -5.30 16.90 27.80
N PRO A 62 -6.16 17.28 28.75
CA PRO A 62 -5.98 18.48 29.58
C PRO A 62 -4.59 18.63 30.22
N GLN A 63 -3.94 17.52 30.60
CA GLN A 63 -2.64 17.57 31.28
C GLN A 63 -1.43 17.53 30.33
N THR A 64 -1.63 17.14 29.06
CA THR A 64 -0.54 16.87 28.11
C THR A 64 0.41 18.06 27.92
N LYS A 65 -0.10 19.29 27.80
CA LYS A 65 0.74 20.48 27.55
C LYS A 65 1.75 20.78 28.66
N GLY A 66 1.38 20.47 29.90
CA GLY A 66 2.18 20.76 31.09
C GLY A 66 2.98 19.57 31.61
N ASP A 67 2.84 18.39 30.98
CA ASP A 67 3.50 17.17 31.44
C ASP A 67 4.94 17.08 30.91
N GLY A 68 5.90 16.99 31.84
CA GLY A 68 7.33 16.93 31.52
C GLY A 68 7.73 15.64 30.82
N ALA A 69 7.15 14.49 31.19
CA ALA A 69 7.48 13.21 30.57
C ALA A 69 6.99 13.14 29.11
N ILE A 70 5.83 13.74 28.82
CA ILE A 70 5.36 13.89 27.44
C ILE A 70 6.28 14.82 26.64
N ALA A 71 6.71 15.94 27.23
CA ALA A 71 7.63 16.87 26.57
C ALA A 71 8.98 16.19 26.25
N ASP A 72 9.52 15.41 27.18
CA ASP A 72 10.75 14.64 26.99
C ASP A 72 10.57 13.56 25.91
N GLY A 73 9.47 12.80 25.95
CA GLY A 73 9.16 11.78 24.94
C GLY A 73 8.99 12.36 23.53
N ILE A 74 8.39 13.55 23.40
CA ILE A 74 8.30 14.27 22.12
C ILE A 74 9.70 14.65 21.60
N GLN A 75 10.58 15.13 22.48
CA GLN A 75 11.95 15.48 22.10
C GLN A 75 12.75 14.25 21.65
N GLU A 76 12.66 13.15 22.39
CA GLU A 76 13.32 11.88 22.04
C GLU A 76 12.84 11.36 20.68
N ALA A 77 11.52 11.30 20.48
CA ALA A 77 10.91 10.89 19.22
C ALA A 77 11.35 11.77 18.04
N THR A 78 11.37 13.09 18.24
CA THR A 78 11.78 14.04 17.20
C THR A 78 13.26 13.89 16.89
N ALA A 79 14.11 13.71 17.90
CA ALA A 79 15.54 13.48 17.71
C ALA A 79 15.84 12.17 16.96
N ALA A 80 14.99 11.15 17.13
CA ALA A 80 15.02 9.91 16.36
C ALA A 80 14.44 10.03 14.93
N GLY A 81 13.95 11.22 14.53
CA GLY A 81 13.36 11.44 13.20
C GLY A 81 11.99 10.78 13.01
N MET A 82 11.32 10.39 14.10
CA MET A 82 10.00 9.76 14.05
C MET A 82 8.92 10.79 13.71
N VAL A 83 7.99 10.40 12.84
CA VAL A 83 6.80 11.21 12.54
C VAL A 83 5.89 11.20 13.77
N LEU A 84 5.44 12.38 14.21
CA LEU A 84 4.54 12.56 15.33
C LEU A 84 3.20 13.12 14.86
N ILE A 85 2.10 12.47 15.27
CA ILE A 85 0.73 12.92 14.98
C ILE A 85 0.05 13.35 16.29
N PRO A 86 -0.18 14.65 16.52
CA PRO A 86 -0.94 15.13 17.67
C PRO A 86 -2.44 14.86 17.45
N VAL A 87 -3.09 14.27 18.45
CA VAL A 87 -4.51 13.92 18.41
C VAL A 87 -5.25 14.70 19.48
N VAL A 88 -6.18 15.57 19.09
CA VAL A 88 -6.89 16.50 19.99
C VAL A 88 -8.40 16.27 19.94
N ASP A 89 -9.15 16.78 20.92
CA ASP A 89 -10.62 16.78 20.86
C ASP A 89 -11.14 17.79 19.82
N ASP A 90 -10.48 18.94 19.71
CA ASP A 90 -10.94 20.09 18.92
C ASP A 90 -9.75 20.86 18.33
N LEU A 91 -9.65 20.84 16.99
CA LEU A 91 -8.57 21.52 16.27
C LEU A 91 -8.62 23.05 16.39
N THR A 92 -9.78 23.63 16.70
CA THR A 92 -9.92 25.09 16.89
C THR A 92 -9.18 25.60 18.13
N THR A 93 -8.84 24.70 19.06
CA THR A 93 -8.13 25.02 20.30
C THR A 93 -6.72 24.40 20.35
N PHE A 94 -6.22 23.91 19.22
CA PHE A 94 -4.96 23.16 19.09
C PHE A 94 -3.78 23.81 19.81
N ASP A 95 -3.47 25.08 19.50
CA ASP A 95 -2.33 25.81 20.08
C ASP A 95 -2.40 25.93 21.61
N ASN A 96 -3.61 25.88 22.18
CA ASN A 96 -3.83 25.98 23.62
C ASN A 96 -3.59 24.66 24.34
N GLN A 97 -3.81 23.52 23.68
CA GLN A 97 -3.75 22.19 24.29
C GLN A 97 -2.46 21.43 24.00
N VAL A 98 -1.75 21.78 22.93
CA VAL A 98 -0.61 21.01 22.43
C VAL A 98 0.72 21.52 23.00
N PRO A 99 1.66 20.64 23.41
CA PRO A 99 3.02 21.01 23.79
C PRO A 99 3.75 21.79 22.67
N VAL A 100 4.66 22.70 23.05
CA VAL A 100 5.38 23.58 22.10
C VAL A 100 6.13 22.82 21.00
N GLY A 101 6.64 21.62 21.30
CA GLY A 101 7.34 20.76 20.34
C GLY A 101 6.47 20.29 19.18
N LEU A 102 5.15 20.29 19.33
CA LEU A 102 4.18 19.82 18.33
C LEU A 102 3.37 20.97 17.69
N ALA A 103 3.52 22.20 18.16
CA ALA A 103 2.69 23.35 17.76
C ALA A 103 2.79 23.71 16.26
N ARG A 104 3.79 23.19 15.54
CA ARG A 104 3.96 23.39 14.09
C ARG A 104 3.39 22.25 13.24
N LEU A 105 2.89 21.19 13.87
CA LEU A 105 2.37 20.01 13.19
C LEU A 105 0.86 20.13 12.97
N ASN A 106 0.36 19.50 11.91
CA ASN A 106 -1.08 19.33 11.74
C ASN A 106 -1.58 18.25 12.70
N GLY A 107 -2.70 18.53 13.36
CA GLY A 107 -3.35 17.58 14.26
C GLY A 107 -4.41 16.71 13.60
N PHE A 108 -4.76 15.62 14.27
CA PHE A 108 -5.94 14.82 14.01
C PHE A 108 -7.02 15.12 15.06
N GLU A 109 -8.25 15.32 14.63
CA GLU A 109 -9.38 15.57 15.52
C GLU A 109 -10.14 14.28 15.84
N TRP A 110 -10.24 13.93 17.12
CA TRP A 110 -10.93 12.74 17.63
C TRP A 110 -12.45 12.98 17.70
N VAL A 111 -13.09 13.16 16.56
CA VAL A 111 -14.53 13.46 16.46
C VAL A 111 -15.23 12.62 15.39
N GLY A 112 -16.57 12.62 15.42
CA GLY A 112 -17.40 11.94 14.43
C GLY A 112 -17.47 10.43 14.59
N ALA A 113 -17.88 9.73 13.54
CA ALA A 113 -17.99 8.27 13.54
C ALA A 113 -16.61 7.62 13.48
N ASN A 114 -16.40 6.60 14.31
CA ASN A 114 -15.22 5.71 14.29
C ASN A 114 -13.86 6.46 14.25
N PRO A 115 -13.60 7.42 15.16
CA PRO A 115 -12.37 8.22 15.13
C PRO A 115 -11.11 7.37 15.30
N ALA A 116 -11.16 6.33 16.13
CA ALA A 116 -10.06 5.40 16.34
C ALA A 116 -9.68 4.65 15.06
N GLN A 117 -10.66 4.18 14.29
CA GLN A 117 -10.45 3.51 13.00
C GLN A 117 -9.83 4.46 11.97
N ARG A 118 -10.32 5.71 11.90
CA ARG A 118 -9.74 6.73 11.00
C ARG A 118 -8.28 7.02 11.34
N LEU A 119 -7.96 7.11 12.64
CA LEU A 119 -6.57 7.28 13.09
C LEU A 119 -5.73 6.05 12.79
N ALA A 120 -6.26 4.83 13.02
CA ALA A 120 -5.56 3.59 12.72
C ALA A 120 -5.13 3.51 11.25
N ARG A 121 -6.03 3.81 10.30
CA ARG A 121 -5.70 3.85 8.86
C ARG A 121 -4.60 4.84 8.54
N LEU A 122 -4.70 6.07 9.08
CA LEU A 122 -3.66 7.08 8.91
C LEU A 122 -2.29 6.56 9.37
N LEU A 123 -2.24 5.88 10.52
CA LEU A 123 -0.99 5.34 11.06
C LEU A 123 -0.47 4.15 10.24
N LEU A 124 -1.35 3.27 9.75
CA LEU A 124 -0.97 2.19 8.86
C LEU A 124 -0.47 2.72 7.50
N GLU A 125 -1.04 3.81 7.00
CA GLU A 125 -0.55 4.55 5.82
C GLU A 125 0.85 5.18 6.09
N GLU A 126 1.07 5.80 7.26
CA GLU A 126 2.39 6.34 7.64
C GLU A 126 3.46 5.27 7.83
N LEU A 127 3.09 4.09 8.31
CA LEU A 127 3.98 2.93 8.38
C LEU A 127 4.22 2.28 7.00
N GLY A 128 3.52 2.75 5.96
CA GLY A 128 3.57 2.22 4.60
C GLY A 128 2.89 0.86 4.43
N ILE A 129 2.18 0.37 5.46
CA ILE A 129 1.42 -0.89 5.42
C ILE A 129 0.24 -0.74 4.46
N GLU A 130 -0.52 0.34 4.59
CA GLU A 130 -1.47 0.76 3.57
C GLU A 130 -0.75 1.59 2.50
N ASP A 131 -1.09 1.33 1.23
CA ASP A 131 -0.42 1.96 0.11
C ASP A 131 -1.02 3.33 -0.20
N ARG A 132 -0.17 4.37 -0.26
CA ARG A 132 -0.62 5.75 -0.56
C ARG A 132 -1.02 5.95 -2.01
N ASP A 133 -0.46 5.15 -2.91
CA ASP A 133 -0.70 5.21 -4.35
C ASP A 133 -1.52 3.98 -4.77
N ARG A 134 -2.82 4.01 -4.41
CA ARG A 134 -3.76 2.91 -4.61
C ARG A 134 -4.15 2.82 -6.08
N ARG A 135 -3.53 1.92 -6.83
CA ARG A 135 -3.75 1.77 -8.26
C ARG A 135 -4.52 0.50 -8.55
N VAL A 136 -5.50 0.57 -9.43
CA VAL A 136 -6.32 -0.59 -9.80
C VAL A 136 -6.55 -0.62 -11.30
N PHE A 137 -6.19 -1.74 -11.92
CA PHE A 137 -6.52 -2.02 -13.30
C PHE A 137 -7.89 -2.73 -13.35
N ILE A 138 -8.87 -2.13 -14.03
CA ILE A 138 -10.23 -2.66 -14.17
C ILE A 138 -10.36 -3.38 -15.52
N SER A 139 -10.27 -4.71 -15.47
CA SER A 139 -10.49 -5.58 -16.61
C SER A 139 -11.97 -5.91 -16.74
N HIS A 140 -12.51 -5.71 -17.94
CA HIS A 140 -13.91 -5.95 -18.25
C HIS A 140 -14.07 -6.25 -19.74
N ARG A 141 -15.16 -6.92 -20.10
CA ARG A 141 -15.59 -7.01 -21.50
C ARG A 141 -16.48 -5.82 -21.85
N ARG A 142 -16.15 -5.10 -22.91
CA ARG A 142 -16.85 -3.86 -23.30
C ARG A 142 -18.34 -4.04 -23.61
N SER A 143 -18.74 -5.20 -24.13
CA SER A 143 -20.12 -5.45 -24.56
C SER A 143 -21.13 -5.48 -23.41
N ASP A 144 -20.69 -5.91 -22.22
CA ASP A 144 -21.56 -6.29 -21.11
C ASP A 144 -21.03 -5.88 -19.74
N GLY A 145 -19.85 -5.25 -19.67
CA GLY A 145 -19.24 -4.77 -18.42
C GLY A 145 -18.84 -3.29 -18.41
N LEU A 146 -19.03 -2.54 -19.51
CA LEU A 146 -18.55 -1.17 -19.62
C LEU A 146 -19.22 -0.23 -18.61
N GLY A 147 -20.55 -0.27 -18.49
CA GLY A 147 -21.29 0.61 -17.57
C GLY A 147 -20.86 0.43 -16.11
N ALA A 148 -20.77 -0.82 -15.64
CA ALA A 148 -20.29 -1.11 -14.29
C ALA A 148 -18.80 -0.75 -14.10
N ALA A 149 -17.95 -0.91 -15.12
CA ALA A 149 -16.55 -0.50 -15.05
C ALA A 149 -16.42 1.02 -14.87
N GLU A 150 -17.19 1.80 -15.62
CA GLU A 150 -17.22 3.27 -15.49
C GLU A 150 -17.73 3.72 -14.11
N GLN A 151 -18.80 3.10 -13.60
CA GLN A 151 -19.27 3.38 -12.23
C GLN A 151 -18.20 3.08 -11.17
N LEU A 152 -17.53 1.93 -11.27
CA LEU A 152 -16.48 1.54 -10.34
C LEU A 152 -15.28 2.49 -10.44
N HIS A 153 -14.88 2.89 -11.64
CA HIS A 153 -13.82 3.88 -11.82
C HIS A 153 -14.16 5.20 -11.10
N ASP A 154 -15.38 5.71 -11.26
CA ASP A 154 -15.76 6.96 -10.63
C ASP A 154 -15.80 6.82 -9.10
N HIS A 155 -16.38 5.74 -8.57
CA HIS A 155 -16.42 5.50 -7.13
C HIS A 155 -15.02 5.27 -6.54
N LEU A 156 -14.19 4.44 -7.17
CA LEU A 156 -12.81 4.21 -6.73
C LEU A 156 -12.00 5.52 -6.70
N SER A 157 -12.18 6.38 -7.70
CA SER A 157 -11.54 7.70 -7.73
C SER A 157 -11.91 8.57 -6.53
N HIS A 158 -13.18 8.59 -6.13
CA HIS A 158 -13.63 9.29 -4.90
C HIS A 158 -13.05 8.68 -3.61
N HIS A 159 -12.69 7.40 -3.65
CA HIS A 159 -12.01 6.68 -2.58
C HIS A 159 -10.47 6.69 -2.68
N ARG A 160 -9.91 7.68 -3.40
CA ARG A 160 -8.46 7.92 -3.55
C ARG A 160 -7.71 6.76 -4.21
N PHE A 161 -8.39 5.97 -5.04
CA PHE A 161 -7.72 5.12 -6.01
C PHE A 161 -7.38 5.92 -7.26
N VAL A 162 -6.40 5.42 -8.00
CA VAL A 162 -6.11 5.77 -9.39
C VAL A 162 -6.56 4.57 -10.24
N PRO A 163 -7.84 4.50 -10.60
CA PRO A 163 -8.35 3.42 -11.44
C PRO A 163 -7.95 3.64 -12.90
N PHE A 164 -7.66 2.54 -13.58
CA PHE A 164 -7.47 2.51 -15.02
C PHE A 164 -8.46 1.53 -15.63
N ILE A 165 -9.20 2.00 -16.63
CA ILE A 165 -10.04 1.15 -17.48
C ILE A 165 -9.36 1.09 -18.84
N ASP A 166 -9.21 -0.10 -19.42
CA ASP A 166 -8.78 -0.21 -20.81
C ASP A 166 -9.91 0.23 -21.77
N ARG A 167 -10.01 1.56 -21.98
CA ARG A 167 -11.00 2.20 -22.85
C ARG A 167 -10.56 2.22 -24.31
N PHE A 168 -9.29 1.97 -24.64
CA PHE A 168 -8.78 2.13 -26.00
C PHE A 168 -8.56 0.77 -26.65
N ALA A 169 -9.04 0.58 -27.88
CA ALA A 169 -8.61 -0.57 -28.65
C ALA A 169 -7.10 -0.41 -28.92
N ILE A 170 -6.30 -1.45 -28.65
CA ILE A 170 -4.88 -1.47 -29.00
C ILE A 170 -4.75 -1.03 -30.47
N PRO A 171 -3.96 0.02 -30.79
CA PRO A 171 -3.80 0.47 -32.16
C PRO A 171 -3.34 -0.67 -33.07
N LYS A 172 -3.84 -0.69 -34.32
CA LYS A 172 -3.39 -1.69 -35.30
C LYS A 172 -1.87 -1.58 -35.48
N GLY A 173 -1.16 -2.68 -35.21
CA GLY A 173 0.30 -2.76 -35.33
C GLY A 173 1.08 -2.43 -34.05
N ALA A 174 0.41 -2.12 -32.94
CA ALA A 174 1.05 -2.06 -31.63
C ALA A 174 1.29 -3.48 -31.07
N ASP A 175 2.34 -3.63 -30.26
CA ASP A 175 2.61 -4.87 -29.55
C ASP A 175 1.57 -5.07 -28.44
N VAL A 176 0.92 -6.23 -28.47
CA VAL A 176 -0.14 -6.60 -27.53
C VAL A 176 0.42 -6.83 -26.12
N GLN A 177 1.59 -7.47 -26.02
CA GLN A 177 2.20 -7.75 -24.73
C GLN A 177 2.68 -6.48 -24.06
N ASP A 178 3.30 -5.57 -24.82
CA ASP A 178 3.77 -4.29 -24.28
C ASP A 178 2.61 -3.44 -23.75
N HIS A 179 1.47 -3.39 -24.44
CA HIS A 179 0.29 -2.65 -23.97
C HIS A 179 -0.30 -3.22 -22.67
N ILE A 180 -0.44 -4.56 -22.59
CA ILE A 180 -0.93 -5.23 -21.38
C ILE A 180 0.04 -5.00 -20.21
N ALA A 181 1.34 -5.12 -20.47
CA ALA A 181 2.38 -4.90 -19.49
C ALA A 181 2.38 -3.44 -18.99
N ASP A 182 2.32 -2.46 -19.90
CA ASP A 182 2.30 -1.03 -19.55
C ASP A 182 1.14 -0.70 -18.59
N GLY A 183 -0.04 -1.27 -18.83
CA GLY A 183 -1.18 -1.12 -17.94
C GLY A 183 -0.97 -1.83 -16.60
N LEU A 184 -0.70 -3.14 -16.62
CA LEU A 184 -0.71 -3.96 -15.41
C LEU A 184 0.50 -3.71 -14.49
N GLU A 185 1.69 -3.48 -15.04
CA GLU A 185 2.91 -3.22 -14.26
C GLU A 185 2.81 -1.92 -13.46
N GLN A 186 2.11 -0.91 -13.98
CA GLN A 186 1.88 0.34 -13.27
C GLN A 186 0.92 0.19 -12.09
N HIS A 187 -0.04 -0.74 -12.16
CA HIS A 187 -1.12 -0.84 -11.18
C HIS A 187 -0.86 -1.95 -10.15
N ALA A 188 -0.20 -3.06 -10.54
CA ALA A 188 0.10 -4.23 -9.70
C ALA A 188 -1.09 -4.86 -8.96
N PHE A 189 -2.32 -4.47 -9.33
CA PHE A 189 -3.57 -5.00 -8.83
C PHE A 189 -4.64 -5.03 -9.93
N LEU A 190 -5.27 -6.19 -10.11
CA LEU A 190 -6.29 -6.46 -11.12
C LEU A 190 -7.67 -6.64 -10.47
N LEU A 191 -8.63 -5.82 -10.90
CA LEU A 191 -10.06 -5.98 -10.65
C LEU A 191 -10.72 -6.51 -11.92
N LEU A 192 -11.21 -7.75 -11.88
CA LEU A 192 -11.92 -8.35 -13.00
C LEU A 192 -13.43 -8.29 -12.80
N LEU A 193 -14.14 -7.77 -13.79
CA LEU A 193 -15.60 -7.90 -13.90
C LEU A 193 -15.94 -9.17 -14.69
N GLU A 194 -16.31 -10.23 -13.98
CA GLU A 194 -16.73 -11.52 -14.55
C GLU A 194 -18.23 -11.46 -14.85
N THR A 195 -18.55 -10.67 -15.88
CA THR A 195 -19.89 -10.58 -16.50
C THR A 195 -20.22 -11.85 -17.29
N PRO A 196 -21.49 -12.11 -17.66
CA PRO A 196 -21.90 -13.35 -18.34
C PRO A 196 -21.06 -13.72 -19.55
N ASP A 197 -20.59 -12.68 -20.26
CA ASP A 197 -19.95 -12.79 -21.55
C ASP A 197 -18.43 -12.52 -21.45
N ALA A 198 -17.88 -12.25 -20.25
CA ALA A 198 -16.47 -11.92 -20.03
C ALA A 198 -15.50 -12.99 -20.56
N TYR A 199 -15.83 -14.26 -20.41
CA TYR A 199 -15.00 -15.40 -20.82
C TYR A 199 -14.73 -15.50 -22.33
N LEU A 200 -15.54 -14.80 -23.15
CA LEU A 200 -15.37 -14.76 -24.60
C LEU A 200 -14.32 -13.72 -25.04
N SER A 201 -13.82 -12.88 -24.14
CA SER A 201 -12.82 -11.86 -24.45
C SER A 201 -11.40 -12.41 -24.30
N GLU A 202 -10.70 -12.56 -25.43
CA GLU A 202 -9.27 -12.92 -25.45
C GLU A 202 -8.42 -11.91 -24.66
N TRP A 203 -8.77 -10.62 -24.70
CA TRP A 203 -8.07 -9.56 -23.96
C TRP A 203 -8.15 -9.76 -22.46
N VAL A 204 -9.36 -10.01 -21.94
CA VAL A 204 -9.58 -10.25 -20.51
C VAL A 204 -8.82 -11.50 -20.07
N PHE A 205 -8.76 -12.53 -20.92
CA PHE A 205 -7.95 -13.71 -20.66
C PHE A 205 -6.44 -13.38 -20.55
N LEU A 206 -5.88 -12.63 -21.51
CA LEU A 206 -4.46 -12.27 -21.48
C LEU A 206 -4.10 -11.40 -20.26
N GLU A 207 -4.97 -10.47 -19.87
CA GLU A 207 -4.76 -9.63 -18.68
C GLU A 207 -4.75 -10.45 -17.38
N VAL A 208 -5.68 -11.40 -17.24
CA VAL A 208 -5.74 -12.32 -16.10
C VAL A 208 -4.51 -13.23 -16.07
N ASP A 209 -4.11 -13.79 -17.21
CA ASP A 209 -2.91 -14.63 -17.31
C ASP A 209 -1.64 -13.85 -16.95
N TYR A 210 -1.53 -12.59 -17.40
CA TYR A 210 -0.43 -11.70 -17.02
C TYR A 210 -0.42 -11.46 -15.52
N ALA A 211 -1.53 -11.02 -14.92
CA ALA A 211 -1.61 -10.75 -13.49
C ALA A 211 -1.24 -11.97 -12.63
N LEU A 212 -1.69 -13.16 -13.02
CA LEU A 212 -1.38 -14.42 -12.32
C LEU A 212 0.10 -14.81 -12.44
N SER A 213 0.63 -14.81 -13.67
CA SER A 213 2.04 -15.17 -13.93
C SER A 213 3.04 -14.21 -13.29
N HIS A 214 2.58 -13.00 -12.97
CA HIS A 214 3.34 -11.95 -12.30
C HIS A 214 2.96 -11.78 -10.84
N THR A 215 2.18 -12.68 -10.22
CA THR A 215 1.79 -12.66 -8.79
C THR A 215 1.15 -11.34 -8.31
N MET A 216 0.43 -10.65 -9.19
CA MET A 216 -0.29 -9.42 -8.86
C MET A 216 -1.49 -9.72 -7.95
N GLY A 217 -1.85 -8.76 -7.10
CA GLY A 217 -3.09 -8.86 -6.33
C GLY A 217 -4.27 -8.89 -7.29
N THR A 218 -5.20 -9.83 -7.13
CA THR A 218 -6.34 -9.97 -8.06
C THR A 218 -7.62 -10.25 -7.29
N ILE A 219 -8.70 -9.58 -7.65
CA ILE A 219 -10.06 -9.86 -7.17
C ILE A 219 -11.05 -9.88 -8.34
N ILE A 220 -12.05 -10.74 -8.24
CA ILE A 220 -13.11 -10.88 -9.24
C ILE A 220 -14.43 -10.43 -8.66
N VAL A 221 -15.18 -9.61 -9.39
CA VAL A 221 -16.59 -9.34 -9.15
C VAL A 221 -17.39 -10.21 -10.12
N SER A 222 -18.10 -11.20 -9.59
CA SER A 222 -18.82 -12.19 -10.37
C SER A 222 -20.29 -11.82 -10.48
N TRP A 223 -20.80 -11.71 -11.71
CA TRP A 223 -22.20 -11.37 -11.95
C TRP A 223 -23.15 -12.47 -11.43
N PRO A 224 -24.42 -12.14 -11.15
CA PRO A 224 -25.41 -13.13 -10.79
C PRO A 224 -25.62 -14.17 -11.90
N GLY A 225 -26.04 -15.38 -11.53
CA GLY A 225 -26.37 -16.44 -12.50
C GLY A 225 -25.22 -17.40 -12.84
N ASN A 226 -24.13 -17.39 -12.07
CA ASN A 226 -22.97 -18.26 -12.25
C ASN A 226 -22.35 -18.15 -13.66
N PRO A 227 -21.80 -16.97 -14.01
CA PRO A 227 -21.10 -16.77 -15.27
C PRO A 227 -19.99 -17.82 -15.44
N THR A 228 -19.68 -18.13 -16.70
CA THR A 228 -18.60 -19.08 -17.00
C THR A 228 -17.28 -18.46 -16.53
N PRO A 229 -16.53 -19.12 -15.63
CA PRO A 229 -15.26 -18.56 -15.16
C PRO A 229 -14.24 -18.47 -16.28
N LEU A 230 -13.38 -17.45 -16.24
CA LEU A 230 -12.24 -17.39 -17.16
C LEU A 230 -11.28 -18.56 -16.92
N PRO A 231 -10.67 -19.15 -17.96
CA PRO A 231 -9.64 -20.16 -17.78
C PRO A 231 -8.50 -19.66 -16.89
N GLY A 232 -7.99 -20.50 -15.99
CA GLY A 232 -6.93 -20.13 -15.05
C GLY A 232 -7.38 -19.30 -13.84
N SER A 233 -8.59 -18.74 -13.85
CA SER A 233 -9.11 -17.91 -12.74
C SER A 233 -9.58 -18.71 -11.51
N ALA A 234 -9.38 -20.03 -11.50
CA ALA A 234 -9.76 -20.89 -10.39
C ALA A 234 -8.92 -20.54 -9.14
N GLY A 235 -9.59 -20.36 -8.00
CA GLY A 235 -8.92 -20.01 -6.73
C GLY A 235 -8.66 -18.51 -6.53
N ILE A 236 -8.94 -17.65 -7.52
CA ILE A 236 -8.93 -16.20 -7.32
C ILE A 236 -10.13 -15.80 -6.43
N PRO A 237 -9.93 -14.94 -5.41
CA PRO A 237 -11.00 -14.42 -4.57
C PRO A 237 -12.13 -13.79 -5.40
N ARG A 238 -13.37 -14.13 -5.05
CA ARG A 238 -14.58 -13.66 -5.74
C ARG A 238 -15.53 -12.94 -4.80
N ILE A 239 -16.03 -11.81 -5.25
CA ILE A 239 -17.20 -11.15 -4.70
C ILE A 239 -18.37 -11.51 -5.62
N ILE A 240 -19.28 -12.34 -5.13
CA ILE A 240 -20.47 -12.74 -5.88
C ILE A 240 -21.55 -11.69 -5.67
N LEU A 241 -22.10 -11.17 -6.77
CA LEU A 241 -23.23 -10.25 -6.75
C LEU A 241 -24.56 -11.01 -6.65
N ASP A 242 -25.49 -10.43 -5.90
CA ASP A 242 -26.88 -10.84 -5.89
C ASP A 242 -27.65 -10.14 -7.02
N PRO A 243 -28.74 -10.71 -7.54
CA PRO A 243 -29.58 -10.02 -8.53
C PRO A 243 -30.09 -8.64 -8.07
N SER A 244 -30.26 -8.44 -6.76
CA SER A 244 -30.64 -7.14 -6.17
C SER A 244 -29.52 -6.10 -6.15
N ASP A 245 -28.28 -6.51 -6.41
CA ASP A 245 -27.15 -5.59 -6.50
C ASP A 245 -27.11 -4.84 -7.84
N LEU A 246 -27.86 -5.34 -8.83
CA LEU A 246 -27.93 -4.80 -10.17
C LEU A 246 -29.24 -4.06 -10.41
N THR A 247 -29.15 -3.00 -11.22
CA THR A 247 -30.29 -2.32 -11.84
C THR A 247 -29.94 -2.07 -13.31
N THR A 248 -30.90 -1.64 -14.10
CA THR A 248 -30.68 -1.27 -15.51
C THR A 248 -30.62 0.25 -15.64
N ASP A 249 -29.64 0.77 -16.37
CA ASP A 249 -29.55 2.19 -16.70
C ASP A 249 -30.51 2.61 -17.82
N ASP A 250 -30.57 3.90 -18.12
CA ASP A 250 -31.41 4.46 -19.19
C ASP A 250 -31.06 3.94 -20.60
N HIS A 251 -29.90 3.29 -20.75
CA HIS A 251 -29.39 2.73 -22.00
C HIS A 251 -29.54 1.20 -22.09
N GLY A 252 -30.10 0.55 -21.07
CA GLY A 252 -30.33 -0.89 -21.06
C GLY A 252 -29.15 -1.73 -20.58
N PHE A 253 -28.11 -1.12 -20.00
CA PHE A 253 -26.97 -1.84 -19.43
C PHE A 253 -27.20 -2.16 -17.96
N ASP A 254 -26.69 -3.32 -17.54
CA ASP A 254 -26.62 -3.68 -16.12
C ASP A 254 -25.60 -2.79 -15.41
N VAL A 255 -26.06 -2.11 -14.37
CA VAL A 255 -25.27 -1.21 -13.53
C VAL A 255 -25.47 -1.56 -12.06
N LEU A 256 -24.51 -1.21 -11.23
CA LEU A 256 -24.52 -1.49 -9.81
C LEU A 256 -25.40 -0.48 -9.07
N THR A 257 -26.12 -0.97 -8.06
CA THR A 257 -26.81 -0.11 -7.08
C THR A 257 -25.80 0.56 -6.15
N GLU A 258 -26.16 1.72 -5.57
CA GLU A 258 -25.32 2.44 -4.61
C GLU A 258 -24.90 1.57 -3.41
N ALA A 259 -25.82 0.78 -2.86
CA ALA A 259 -25.52 -0.13 -1.75
C ALA A 259 -24.52 -1.24 -2.15
N ALA A 260 -24.59 -1.72 -3.39
CA ALA A 260 -23.64 -2.68 -3.92
C ALA A 260 -22.26 -2.03 -4.16
N LEU A 261 -22.22 -0.82 -4.72
CA LEU A 261 -20.99 -0.04 -4.92
C LEU A 261 -20.27 0.16 -3.59
N ASP A 262 -20.93 0.68 -2.57
CA ASP A 262 -20.36 0.87 -1.23
C ASP A 262 -19.75 -0.42 -0.66
N ARG A 263 -20.46 -1.54 -0.82
CA ARG A 263 -19.99 -2.86 -0.36
C ARG A 263 -18.80 -3.35 -1.17
N LEU A 264 -18.81 -3.16 -2.49
CA LEU A 264 -17.73 -3.56 -3.39
C LEU A 264 -16.46 -2.77 -3.10
N ILE A 265 -16.55 -1.44 -2.96
CA ILE A 265 -15.39 -0.58 -2.68
C ILE A 265 -14.65 -1.06 -1.43
N ARG A 266 -15.35 -1.34 -0.33
CA ARG A 266 -14.73 -1.86 0.90
C ARG A 266 -13.99 -3.18 0.68
N LYS A 267 -14.58 -4.09 -0.10
CA LYS A 267 -13.95 -5.39 -0.38
C LYS A 267 -12.77 -5.27 -1.36
N ILE A 268 -12.86 -4.38 -2.34
CA ILE A 268 -11.77 -4.07 -3.28
C ILE A 268 -10.60 -3.44 -2.53
N GLU A 269 -10.87 -2.51 -1.61
CA GLU A 269 -9.86 -1.87 -0.77
C GLU A 269 -9.08 -2.89 0.07
N ALA A 270 -9.79 -3.77 0.78
CA ALA A 270 -9.18 -4.85 1.55
C ALA A 270 -8.33 -5.78 0.66
N ALA A 271 -8.84 -6.18 -0.50
CA ALA A 271 -8.13 -7.05 -1.42
C ALA A 271 -6.89 -6.38 -2.03
N HIS A 272 -6.96 -5.09 -2.34
CA HIS A 272 -5.85 -4.30 -2.84
C HIS A 272 -4.73 -4.20 -1.81
N ALA A 273 -5.06 -3.79 -0.58
CA ALA A 273 -4.10 -3.71 0.52
C ALA A 273 -3.39 -5.05 0.73
N HIS A 274 -4.16 -6.14 0.82
CA HIS A 274 -3.61 -7.49 0.96
C HIS A 274 -2.68 -7.88 -0.20
N GLY A 275 -3.10 -7.61 -1.44
CA GLY A 275 -2.33 -7.93 -2.65
C GLY A 275 -0.98 -7.22 -2.71
N ILE A 276 -0.98 -5.91 -2.50
CA ILE A 276 0.24 -5.09 -2.52
C ILE A 276 1.19 -5.48 -1.40
N VAL A 277 0.69 -5.67 -0.18
CA VAL A 277 1.56 -6.04 0.94
C VAL A 277 2.14 -7.44 0.77
N ARG A 278 1.32 -8.42 0.33
CA ARG A 278 1.83 -9.76 0.03
C ARG A 278 2.99 -9.69 -0.96
N ARG A 279 2.86 -8.87 -2.01
CA ARG A 279 3.89 -8.65 -3.03
C ARG A 279 5.16 -8.03 -2.45
N ARG A 280 5.05 -6.95 -1.68
CA ARG A 280 6.19 -6.32 -1.00
C ARG A 280 6.90 -7.31 -0.08
N ARG A 281 6.15 -8.11 0.68
CA ARG A 281 6.70 -9.13 1.58
C ARG A 281 7.46 -10.22 0.84
N MET A 282 6.98 -10.69 -0.31
CA MET A 282 7.72 -11.67 -1.12
C MET A 282 9.09 -11.11 -1.54
N LEU A 283 9.15 -9.85 -1.94
CA LEU A 283 10.41 -9.19 -2.30
C LEU A 283 11.33 -9.00 -1.09
N VAL A 284 10.80 -8.49 0.03
CA VAL A 284 11.56 -8.36 1.30
C VAL A 284 12.15 -9.71 1.70
N CYS A 285 11.34 -10.76 1.81
CA CYS A 285 11.83 -12.07 2.20
C CYS A 285 12.88 -12.61 1.23
N SER A 286 12.71 -12.39 -0.07
CA SER A 286 13.72 -12.80 -1.06
C SER A 286 15.05 -12.08 -0.86
N VAL A 287 15.02 -10.78 -0.54
CA VAL A 287 16.23 -10.00 -0.23
C VAL A 287 16.87 -10.48 1.08
N GLU A 288 16.08 -10.64 2.15
CA GLU A 288 16.58 -11.11 3.44
C GLU A 288 17.20 -12.52 3.35
N ASP A 289 16.56 -13.42 2.61
CA ASP A 289 17.07 -14.78 2.40
C ASP A 289 18.37 -14.77 1.59
N ALA A 290 18.47 -13.93 0.56
CA ALA A 290 19.68 -13.79 -0.24
C ALA A 290 20.84 -13.18 0.56
N ALA A 291 20.57 -12.11 1.33
CA ALA A 291 21.56 -11.51 2.24
C ALA A 291 22.03 -12.53 3.30
N ARG A 292 21.11 -13.26 3.92
CA ARG A 292 21.43 -14.28 4.94
C ARG A 292 22.26 -15.43 4.37
N ALA A 293 21.98 -15.87 3.15
CA ALA A 293 22.78 -16.89 2.46
C ALA A 293 24.25 -16.47 2.29
N LYS A 294 24.53 -15.16 2.37
CA LYS A 294 25.84 -14.54 2.26
C LYS A 294 26.36 -13.96 3.57
N GLN A 295 25.77 -14.39 4.70
CA GLN A 295 26.14 -13.98 6.06
C GLN A 295 25.89 -12.49 6.35
N GLY A 296 25.05 -11.83 5.55
CA GLY A 296 24.54 -10.50 5.87
C GLY A 296 23.43 -10.53 6.93
N THR A 297 23.24 -9.40 7.59
CA THR A 297 22.13 -9.15 8.51
C THR A 297 21.20 -8.09 7.93
N SER A 298 19.90 -8.20 8.20
CA SER A 298 18.90 -7.25 7.72
C SER A 298 18.14 -6.62 8.88
N VAL A 299 17.93 -5.31 8.79
CA VAL A 299 17.11 -4.51 9.69
C VAL A 299 16.01 -3.85 8.87
N ALA A 300 14.75 -4.03 9.29
CA ALA A 300 13.62 -3.39 8.63
C ALA A 300 13.56 -1.90 8.97
N LEU A 301 13.27 -1.09 7.96
CA LEU A 301 13.04 0.35 8.07
C LEU A 301 11.62 0.68 7.58
N LYS A 302 11.22 1.94 7.71
CA LYS A 302 9.95 2.45 7.16
C LYS A 302 9.87 2.27 5.64
N ASP A 303 8.66 2.40 5.11
CA ASP A 303 8.38 2.39 3.67
C ASP A 303 8.90 1.12 2.96
N TRP A 304 8.90 -0.03 3.64
CA TRP A 304 9.41 -1.31 3.10
C TRP A 304 10.87 -1.24 2.64
N THR A 305 11.69 -0.50 3.40
CA THR A 305 13.13 -0.42 3.17
C THR A 305 13.86 -1.36 4.13
N LEU A 306 15.01 -1.90 3.73
CA LEU A 306 15.89 -2.70 4.55
C LEU A 306 17.26 -2.02 4.62
N ASP A 307 17.85 -2.05 5.80
CA ASP A 307 19.27 -1.78 6.03
C ASP A 307 19.99 -3.10 6.16
N ILE A 308 20.89 -3.38 5.22
CA ILE A 308 21.60 -4.66 5.14
C ILE A 308 23.07 -4.41 5.40
N ASP A 309 23.62 -5.10 6.40
CA ASP A 309 25.04 -5.11 6.70
C ASP A 309 25.60 -6.47 6.28
N GLY A 310 26.46 -6.49 5.27
CA GLY A 310 27.00 -7.69 4.66
C GLY A 310 28.51 -7.62 4.39
N PRO A 311 29.12 -8.73 3.91
CA PRO A 311 30.57 -8.79 3.65
C PRO A 311 31.06 -7.79 2.60
N GLN A 312 30.16 -7.36 1.70
CA GLN A 312 30.47 -6.41 0.63
C GLN A 312 30.31 -4.94 1.08
N GLY A 313 29.84 -4.72 2.31
CA GLY A 313 29.53 -3.41 2.86
C GLY A 313 28.05 -3.30 3.22
N ARG A 314 27.66 -2.06 3.53
CA ARG A 314 26.28 -1.71 3.88
C ARG A 314 25.49 -1.36 2.62
N THR A 315 24.26 -1.84 2.55
CA THR A 315 23.35 -1.63 1.42
C THR A 315 21.96 -1.28 1.92
N ILE A 316 21.40 -0.19 1.43
CA ILE A 316 20.03 0.23 1.70
C ILE A 316 19.14 -0.25 0.56
N VAL A 317 18.14 -1.06 0.86
CA VAL A 317 17.29 -1.69 -0.14
C VAL A 317 15.85 -1.24 0.01
N ALA A 318 15.29 -0.57 -1.00
CA ALA A 318 13.88 -0.23 -1.04
C ALA A 318 13.11 -1.19 -1.95
N ILE A 319 11.82 -1.40 -1.65
CA ILE A 319 10.95 -2.30 -2.40
C ILE A 319 9.89 -1.51 -3.21
N ALA A 320 9.89 -1.70 -4.53
CA ALA A 320 8.84 -1.25 -5.44
C ALA A 320 7.93 -2.44 -5.83
N PRO A 321 6.66 -2.52 -5.37
CA PRO A 321 5.76 -3.60 -5.74
C PRO A 321 5.22 -3.49 -7.19
N ARG A 322 5.49 -2.38 -7.87
CA ARG A 322 5.02 -2.04 -9.21
C ARG A 322 6.15 -1.40 -10.01
N LEU A 323 5.81 -0.85 -11.17
CA LEU A 323 6.75 -0.09 -12.00
C LEU A 323 7.53 0.92 -11.14
N PRO A 324 8.87 0.84 -11.09
CA PRO A 324 9.67 1.75 -10.29
C PRO A 324 9.53 3.19 -10.79
N SER A 325 9.43 4.13 -9.85
CA SER A 325 9.27 5.55 -10.16
C SER A 325 10.47 6.38 -9.69
N ALA A 326 10.60 7.59 -10.24
CA ALA A 326 11.57 8.57 -9.75
C ALA A 326 11.38 8.89 -8.26
N GLY A 327 10.15 8.83 -7.76
CA GLY A 327 9.84 9.03 -6.35
C GLY A 327 10.35 7.90 -5.45
N ASP A 328 10.36 6.65 -5.93
CA ASP A 328 10.95 5.53 -5.20
C ASP A 328 12.46 5.71 -5.06
N LEU A 329 13.14 6.06 -6.15
CA LEU A 329 14.59 6.34 -6.16
C LEU A 329 14.95 7.52 -5.25
N GLN A 330 14.15 8.59 -5.28
CA GLN A 330 14.37 9.74 -4.40
C GLN A 330 14.25 9.36 -2.92
N ARG A 331 13.21 8.60 -2.54
CA ARG A 331 13.04 8.14 -1.16
C ARG A 331 14.19 7.24 -0.73
N LEU A 332 14.60 6.30 -1.59
CA LEU A 332 15.75 5.43 -1.34
C LEU A 332 17.02 6.25 -1.07
N ASP A 333 17.34 7.22 -1.92
CA ASP A 333 18.52 8.07 -1.77
C ASP A 333 18.47 8.92 -0.48
N GLN A 334 17.30 9.43 -0.11
CA GLN A 334 17.10 10.15 1.15
C GLN A 334 17.32 9.26 2.38
N THR A 335 16.75 8.05 2.38
CA THR A 335 16.94 7.08 3.47
C THR A 335 18.41 6.68 3.58
N ARG A 336 19.05 6.41 2.44
CA ARG A 336 20.48 6.13 2.36
C ARG A 336 21.31 7.28 2.93
N ALA A 337 21.14 8.50 2.45
CA ALA A 337 21.88 9.66 2.94
C ALA A 337 21.68 9.94 4.44
N ALA A 338 20.52 9.60 4.99
CA ALA A 338 20.24 9.75 6.43
C ALA A 338 20.92 8.68 7.29
N ILE A 339 21.20 7.49 6.74
CA ILE A 339 21.79 6.36 7.46
C ILE A 339 23.30 6.28 7.21
N ASP A 340 23.69 6.26 5.94
CA ASP A 340 25.06 6.19 5.44
C ASP A 340 25.10 6.67 3.98
N ALA A 341 25.65 7.86 3.76
CA ALA A 341 25.75 8.48 2.45
C ALA A 341 26.75 7.80 1.49
N ASP A 342 27.55 6.85 1.98
CA ASP A 342 28.49 6.07 1.18
C ASP A 342 27.98 4.63 0.92
N ALA A 343 26.89 4.22 1.60
CA ALA A 343 26.27 2.92 1.36
C ALA A 343 25.77 2.78 -0.09
N GLU A 344 25.80 1.54 -0.58
CA GLU A 344 25.10 1.15 -1.81
C GLU A 344 23.58 1.28 -1.59
N ALA A 345 22.86 1.62 -2.65
CA ALA A 345 21.41 1.65 -2.59
C ALA A 345 20.76 0.96 -3.78
N LEU A 346 19.80 0.12 -3.45
CA LEU A 346 19.17 -0.79 -4.39
C LEU A 346 17.65 -0.63 -4.33
N LEU A 347 17.04 -0.31 -5.46
CA LEU A 347 15.59 -0.37 -5.62
C LEU A 347 15.21 -1.71 -6.24
N VAL A 348 14.74 -2.63 -5.40
CA VAL A 348 14.25 -3.93 -5.84
C VAL A 348 12.81 -3.80 -6.31
N HIS A 349 12.52 -4.22 -7.54
CA HIS A 349 11.19 -4.06 -8.14
C HIS A 349 10.59 -5.37 -8.67
N ALA A 350 9.26 -5.46 -8.59
CA ALA A 350 8.51 -6.62 -9.08
C ALA A 350 8.28 -6.62 -10.60
N THR A 351 8.57 -5.51 -11.28
CA THR A 351 8.28 -5.36 -12.70
C THR A 351 9.13 -6.29 -13.55
N ARG A 352 8.46 -7.04 -14.45
CA ARG A 352 9.15 -7.92 -15.39
C ARG A 352 9.41 -7.28 -16.74
N HIS A 353 8.51 -6.40 -17.17
CA HIS A 353 8.67 -5.64 -18.39
C HIS A 353 8.87 -4.16 -18.06
N LEU A 354 10.10 -3.68 -18.21
CA LEU A 354 10.45 -2.28 -18.04
C LEU A 354 10.99 -1.77 -19.38
N ARG A 355 10.25 -0.85 -20.02
CA ARG A 355 10.61 -0.34 -21.34
C ARG A 355 11.94 0.40 -21.30
N GLU A 356 12.65 0.40 -22.43
CA GLU A 356 13.93 1.10 -22.56
C GLU A 356 13.80 2.60 -22.25
N SER A 357 12.73 3.26 -22.68
CA SER A 357 12.48 4.67 -22.37
C SER A 357 12.31 4.94 -20.87
N ASP A 358 11.67 4.02 -20.15
CA ASP A 358 11.46 4.15 -18.70
C ASP A 358 12.78 3.89 -17.96
N LEU A 359 13.57 2.90 -18.40
CA LEU A 359 14.94 2.67 -17.92
C LEU A 359 15.84 3.88 -18.15
N GLU A 360 15.82 4.47 -19.34
CA GLU A 360 16.58 5.68 -19.67
C GLU A 360 16.17 6.85 -18.78
N HIS A 361 14.88 7.03 -18.54
CA HIS A 361 14.37 8.06 -17.64
C HIS A 361 14.87 7.83 -16.19
N LEU A 362 14.76 6.60 -15.67
CA LEU A 362 15.22 6.28 -14.31
C LEU A 362 16.74 6.43 -14.18
N ARG A 363 17.53 6.05 -15.19
CA ARG A 363 18.98 6.30 -15.23
C ARG A 363 19.33 7.77 -15.27
N TRP A 364 18.57 8.57 -16.03
CA TRP A 364 18.71 10.01 -16.02
C TRP A 364 18.40 10.59 -14.62
N VAL A 365 17.41 10.03 -13.93
CA VAL A 365 17.12 10.40 -12.53
C VAL A 365 18.28 10.01 -11.63
N THR A 366 18.80 8.78 -11.66
CA THR A 366 19.89 8.37 -10.75
C THR A 366 21.17 9.18 -10.98
N GLY A 367 21.50 9.49 -12.24
CA GLY A 367 22.70 10.26 -12.59
C GLY A 367 23.97 9.52 -12.16
N ASP A 368 24.89 10.23 -11.50
CA ASP A 368 26.15 9.66 -10.99
C ASP A 368 26.02 9.09 -9.56
N ARG A 369 24.81 9.02 -9.01
CA ARG A 369 24.58 8.49 -7.65
C ARG A 369 24.66 6.97 -7.64
N ASN A 370 25.13 6.40 -6.54
CA ASN A 370 25.21 4.96 -6.31
C ASN A 370 23.82 4.36 -6.00
N LEU A 371 22.92 4.43 -6.98
CA LEU A 371 21.53 3.98 -6.92
C LEU A 371 21.27 3.02 -8.09
N ASP A 372 20.98 1.76 -7.78
CA ASP A 372 20.74 0.72 -8.78
C ASP A 372 19.31 0.17 -8.74
N LEU A 373 18.85 -0.35 -9.87
CA LEU A 373 17.58 -1.05 -10.03
C LEU A 373 17.85 -2.55 -10.09
N LEU A 374 17.13 -3.34 -9.30
CA LEU A 374 17.24 -4.79 -9.34
C LEU A 374 15.87 -5.46 -9.53
N PRO A 375 15.65 -6.19 -10.63
CA PRO A 375 14.41 -6.93 -10.80
C PRO A 375 14.36 -8.12 -9.83
N GLU A 376 13.15 -8.52 -9.45
CA GLU A 376 12.88 -9.64 -8.53
C GLU A 376 13.68 -10.92 -8.86
N ASN A 377 13.78 -11.26 -10.14
CA ASN A 377 14.47 -12.47 -10.59
C ASN A 377 16.01 -12.41 -10.49
N ALA A 378 16.58 -11.24 -10.20
CA ALA A 378 18.02 -11.04 -10.05
C ALA A 378 18.48 -10.98 -8.57
N ILE A 379 17.54 -10.94 -7.61
CA ILE A 379 17.83 -10.81 -6.16
C ILE A 379 18.87 -11.85 -5.70
N GLY A 380 18.68 -13.12 -6.06
CA GLY A 380 19.55 -14.20 -5.59
C GLY A 380 21.01 -14.13 -6.09
N GLY A 381 21.28 -13.36 -7.15
CA GLY A 381 22.62 -13.22 -7.74
C GLY A 381 23.41 -12.00 -7.27
N HIS A 382 22.78 -11.07 -6.56
CA HIS A 382 23.38 -9.77 -6.22
C HIS A 382 24.26 -9.83 -4.96
N TRP A 383 23.82 -10.56 -3.93
CA TRP A 383 24.46 -10.61 -2.60
C TRP A 383 25.72 -11.49 -2.52
#